data_AF-A0AAE1MFB3-F1
#
_entry.id   AF-A0AAE1MFB3-F1
#
_cell.length_a   1.000
_cell.length_b   1.000
_cell.length_c   1.000
_cell.angle_alpha   90.00
_cell.angle_beta   90.00
_cell.angle_gamma   90.00
#
_symmetry.space_group_name_H-M   'P 1'
#
loop_
_entity.id
_entity.type
_entity.pdbx_description
1 polymer ?
#
loop_
_entity_poly.entity_id
_entity_poly.type
_entity_poly.pdbx_seq_one_letter_code
_entity_poly.pdbx_strand_id
1 'polypeptide(L)'
;MEVVSEFRIWDELIPDALKLVFRNLSLLEKLTVIPRVCKSWAKAVAGPYCWQEIDIEDWSNRCQPHQLDPMLRLLITRSSGSLRKLSVSMLFTVLPWKSLEELQRKVGRERVRGILVVS
;
A
#
# COMPACT_ATOMS: atom_id res chain seq x y z
N MET A 1 -4.09 -6.43 -45.43
CA MET A 1 -4.74 -7.07 -44.27
C MET A 1 -3.95 -6.60 -43.06
N GLU A 2 -4.47 -5.58 -42.37
CA GLU A 2 -3.81 -5.01 -41.20
C GLU A 2 -3.75 -6.07 -40.11
N VAL A 3 -2.54 -6.36 -39.63
CA VAL A 3 -2.36 -7.17 -38.42
C VAL A 3 -2.85 -6.26 -37.30
N VAL A 4 -4.14 -6.39 -36.95
CA VAL A 4 -4.70 -5.76 -35.76
C VAL A 4 -3.92 -6.39 -34.61
N SER A 5 -2.85 -5.71 -34.22
CA SER A 5 -2.05 -6.13 -33.09
C SER A 5 -3.01 -6.09 -31.92
N GLU A 6 -3.40 -7.27 -31.42
CA GLU A 6 -4.23 -7.45 -30.23
C GLU A 6 -3.42 -6.98 -29.01
N PHE A 7 -3.09 -5.69 -28.97
CA PHE A 7 -2.60 -5.03 -27.79
C PHE A 7 -3.76 -5.03 -26.83
N ARG A 8 -3.80 -6.04 -25.95
CA ARG A 8 -4.75 -6.07 -24.85
C ARG A 8 -4.60 -4.77 -24.07
N ILE A 9 -5.60 -3.92 -24.18
CA ILE A 9 -5.59 -2.59 -23.60
C ILE A 9 -5.68 -2.78 -22.08
N TRP A 10 -4.56 -2.56 -21.38
CA TRP A 10 -4.52 -2.64 -19.92
C TRP A 10 -5.53 -1.70 -19.22
N ASP A 11 -6.05 -0.71 -19.95
CA ASP A 11 -7.11 0.22 -19.53
C ASP A 11 -8.48 -0.48 -19.40
N GLU A 12 -8.74 -1.55 -20.17
CA GLU A 12 -9.97 -2.35 -20.16
C GLU A 12 -9.96 -3.48 -19.10
N LEU A 13 -8.84 -3.66 -18.41
CA LEU A 13 -8.71 -4.70 -17.40
C LEU A 13 -9.59 -4.39 -16.19
N ILE A 14 -10.31 -5.40 -15.70
CA ILE A 14 -11.14 -5.24 -14.50
C ILE A 14 -10.26 -4.79 -13.30
N PRO A 15 -10.76 -3.88 -12.44
CA PRO A 15 -10.00 -3.37 -11.29
C PRO A 15 -9.43 -4.47 -10.38
N ASP A 16 -10.15 -5.59 -10.26
CA ASP A 16 -9.72 -6.73 -9.44
C ASP A 16 -8.47 -7.43 -10.01
N ALA A 17 -8.34 -7.51 -11.33
CA ALA A 17 -7.15 -8.08 -11.97
C ALA A 17 -5.94 -7.13 -11.82
N LEU A 18 -6.16 -5.81 -11.96
CA LEU A 18 -5.12 -4.81 -11.69
C LEU A 18 -4.64 -4.87 -10.25
N LYS A 19 -5.55 -5.07 -9.29
CA LYS A 19 -5.20 -5.25 -7.88
C LYS A 19 -4.26 -6.43 -7.65
N LEU A 20 -4.48 -7.57 -8.34
CA LEU A 20 -3.59 -8.74 -8.24
C LEU A 20 -2.19 -8.45 -8.77
N VAL A 21 -2.07 -7.71 -9.88
CA VAL A 21 -0.77 -7.27 -10.40
C VAL A 21 -0.09 -6.34 -9.40
N PHE A 22 -0.80 -5.31 -8.93
CA PHE A 22 -0.23 -4.33 -8.02
C PHE A 22 0.18 -4.97 -6.70
N ARG A 23 -0.52 -6.01 -6.21
CA ARG A 23 -0.14 -6.70 -4.97
C ARG A 23 1.30 -7.20 -4.98
N ASN A 24 1.81 -7.61 -6.14
CA ASN A 24 3.17 -8.14 -6.29
C ASN A 24 4.25 -7.04 -6.44
N LEU A 25 3.87 -5.78 -6.40
CA LEU A 25 4.79 -4.65 -6.53
C LEU A 25 5.13 -4.05 -5.17
N SER A 26 6.34 -3.50 -5.08
CA SER A 26 6.80 -2.79 -3.91
C SER A 26 5.97 -1.51 -3.67
N LEU A 27 6.04 -1.01 -2.44
CA LEU A 27 5.43 0.27 -2.06
C LEU A 27 5.84 1.40 -3.02
N LEU A 28 7.12 1.49 -3.33
CA LEU A 28 7.67 2.57 -4.14
C LEU A 28 7.14 2.50 -5.58
N GLU A 29 7.07 1.30 -6.16
CA GLU A 29 6.51 1.11 -7.50
C GLU A 29 5.03 1.49 -7.56
N LYS A 30 4.24 1.10 -6.55
CA LYS A 30 2.82 1.52 -6.43
C LYS A 30 2.68 3.04 -6.37
N LEU A 31 3.56 3.72 -5.64
CA LEU A 31 3.49 5.16 -5.45
C LEU A 31 4.02 5.96 -6.66
N THR A 32 5.03 5.45 -7.36
CA THR A 32 5.82 6.24 -8.31
C THR A 32 5.77 5.72 -9.75
N VAL A 33 5.72 4.40 -9.95
CA VAL A 33 5.78 3.78 -11.27
C VAL A 33 4.37 3.59 -11.83
N ILE A 34 3.47 2.99 -11.05
CA ILE A 34 2.14 2.61 -11.52
C ILE A 34 1.27 3.78 -11.98
N PRO A 35 1.23 4.93 -11.26
CA PRO A 35 0.47 6.09 -11.72
C PRO A 35 1.00 6.70 -13.02
N ARG A 36 2.21 6.32 -13.47
CA ARG A 36 2.85 6.85 -14.68
C ARG A 36 2.66 5.95 -15.91
N VAL A 37 2.14 4.74 -15.74
CA VAL A 37 1.94 3.78 -16.86
C VAL A 37 0.81 4.25 -17.79
N CYS A 38 -0.39 4.46 -17.25
CA CYS A 38 -1.53 5.03 -17.97
C CYS A 38 -2.55 5.64 -17.01
N LYS A 39 -3.55 6.34 -17.57
CA LYS A 39 -4.60 7.01 -16.78
C LYS A 39 -5.47 6.02 -15.98
N SER A 40 -5.81 4.85 -16.53
CA SER A 40 -6.58 3.84 -15.77
C SER A 40 -5.78 3.28 -14.60
N TRP A 41 -4.47 3.02 -14.76
CA TRP A 41 -3.63 2.52 -13.67
C TRP A 41 -3.47 3.56 -12.55
N ALA A 42 -3.32 4.84 -12.91
CA ALA A 42 -3.35 5.94 -11.94
C ALA A 42 -4.66 6.00 -11.16
N LYS A 43 -5.81 5.83 -11.84
CA LYS A 43 -7.14 5.80 -11.20
C LYS A 43 -7.29 4.57 -10.29
N ALA A 44 -6.84 3.40 -10.75
CA ALA A 44 -6.92 2.16 -10.00
C ALA A 44 -6.11 2.23 -8.70
N VAL A 45 -4.87 2.73 -8.76
CA VAL A 45 -4.05 2.96 -7.55
C VAL A 45 -4.58 4.11 -6.71
N ALA A 46 -5.23 5.13 -7.27
CA ALA A 46 -5.81 6.19 -6.47
C ALA A 46 -6.94 5.70 -5.54
N GLY A 47 -7.61 4.61 -5.91
CA GLY A 47 -8.73 4.03 -5.17
C GLY A 47 -8.34 3.23 -3.92
N PRO A 48 -9.26 3.04 -2.97
CA PRO A 48 -9.00 2.39 -1.68
C PRO A 48 -8.59 0.93 -1.80
N TYR A 49 -9.03 0.24 -2.87
CA TYR A 49 -8.84 -1.19 -3.05
C TYR A 49 -7.37 -1.63 -3.15
N CYS A 50 -6.50 -0.76 -3.67
CA CYS A 50 -5.06 -1.01 -3.80
C CYS A 50 -4.30 -0.84 -2.48
N TRP A 51 -4.91 -0.16 -1.50
CA TRP A 51 -4.31 0.21 -0.22
C TRP A 51 -4.91 -0.56 0.96
N GLN A 52 -5.66 -1.64 0.70
CA GLN A 52 -6.22 -2.48 1.76
C GLN A 52 -5.15 -3.32 2.45
N GLU A 53 -4.15 -3.79 1.70
CA GLU A 53 -3.07 -4.64 2.20
C GLU A 53 -1.75 -4.00 1.80
N ILE A 54 -1.09 -3.40 2.78
CA ILE A 54 0.13 -2.64 2.59
C ILE A 54 1.25 -3.35 3.33
N ASP A 55 2.28 -3.72 2.59
CA ASP A 55 3.51 -4.28 3.13
C ASP A 55 4.66 -3.31 2.85
N ILE A 56 5.27 -2.83 3.92
CA ILE A 56 6.40 -1.90 3.88
C ILE A 56 7.56 -2.41 4.72
N GLU A 57 7.62 -3.70 5.07
CA GLU A 57 8.70 -4.27 5.89
C GLU A 57 10.08 -3.99 5.26
N ASP A 58 10.28 -4.38 4.01
CA ASP A 58 11.51 -4.11 3.25
C ASP A 58 11.86 -2.63 3.16
N TRP A 59 10.86 -1.77 2.95
CA TRP A 59 11.07 -0.32 2.86
C TRP A 59 11.45 0.27 4.22
N SER A 60 10.75 -0.14 5.28
CA SER A 60 10.97 0.33 6.65
C SER A 60 12.33 -0.05 7.21
N ASN A 61 12.88 -1.22 6.83
CA ASN A 61 14.23 -1.62 7.22
C ASN A 61 15.33 -0.79 6.54
N ARG A 62 15.04 -0.22 5.37
CA ARG A 62 16.01 0.57 4.57
C ARG A 62 15.85 2.08 4.78
N CYS A 63 14.70 2.51 5.32
CA CYS A 63 14.38 3.91 5.50
C CYS A 63 14.74 4.42 6.87
N GLN A 64 15.00 5.73 6.94
CA GLN A 64 15.29 6.37 8.20
C GLN A 64 14.02 6.49 9.05
N PRO A 65 14.12 6.41 10.38
CA PRO A 65 12.96 6.46 11.28
C PRO A 65 12.05 7.67 11.04
N HIS A 66 12.62 8.84 10.79
CA HIS A 66 11.88 10.08 10.53
C HIS A 66 11.02 10.06 9.25
N GLN A 67 11.30 9.14 8.31
CA GLN A 67 10.54 8.99 7.07
C GLN A 67 9.31 8.08 7.24
N LEU A 68 9.28 7.27 8.31
CA LEU A 68 8.20 6.32 8.56
C LEU A 68 6.88 7.01 8.90
N ASP A 69 6.87 7.99 9.81
CA ASP A 69 5.61 8.66 10.23
C ASP A 69 4.89 9.37 9.05
N PRO A 70 5.56 10.19 8.23
CA PRO A 70 4.93 10.80 7.07
C PRO A 70 4.40 9.77 6.07
N MET A 71 5.15 8.67 5.86
CA MET A 71 4.75 7.61 4.94
C MET A 71 3.52 6.86 5.46
N LEU A 72 3.51 6.49 6.74
CA LEU A 72 2.36 5.85 7.39
C LEU A 72 1.11 6.73 7.30
N ARG A 73 1.23 8.03 7.59
CA ARG A 73 0.11 8.99 7.46
C ARG A 73 -0.42 9.05 6.03
N LEU A 74 0.47 9.09 5.04
CA LEU A 74 0.09 9.10 3.62
C LEU A 74 -0.69 7.82 3.27
N LEU A 75 -0.18 6.66 3.67
CA LEU A 75 -0.78 5.35 3.35
C LEU A 75 -2.14 5.17 4.00
N ILE A 76 -2.28 5.57 5.26
CA ILE A 76 -3.56 5.53 5.97
C ILE A 76 -4.56 6.48 5.32
N THR A 77 -4.14 7.69 4.96
CA THR A 77 -4.99 8.65 4.26
C THR A 77 -5.45 8.09 2.90
N ARG A 78 -4.54 7.47 2.14
CA ARG A 78 -4.85 6.84 0.85
C ARG A 78 -5.80 5.65 0.97
N SER A 79 -5.73 4.91 2.07
CA SER A 79 -6.61 3.77 2.32
C SER A 79 -8.07 4.15 2.56
N SER A 80 -8.34 5.42 2.88
CA SER A 80 -9.67 5.97 3.18
C SER A 80 -10.54 5.08 4.08
N GLY A 81 -9.93 4.49 5.11
CA GLY A 81 -10.61 3.62 6.09
C GLY A 81 -10.82 2.17 5.64
N SER A 82 -10.34 1.80 4.45
CA SER A 82 -10.38 0.44 3.91
C SER A 82 -9.13 -0.38 4.22
N LEU A 83 -8.22 0.12 5.07
CA LEU A 83 -6.99 -0.59 5.44
C LEU A 83 -7.32 -1.85 6.25
N ARG A 84 -6.94 -3.03 5.72
CA ARG A 84 -7.16 -4.34 6.33
C ARG A 84 -5.89 -4.95 6.91
N LYS A 85 -4.73 -4.66 6.32
CA LYS A 85 -3.44 -5.20 6.76
C LYS A 85 -2.34 -4.16 6.52
N LEU A 86 -1.52 -3.93 7.55
CA LEU A 86 -0.30 -3.14 7.48
C LEU A 86 0.84 -3.93 8.10
N SER A 87 1.85 -4.25 7.30
CA SER A 87 3.10 -4.90 7.70
C SER A 87 4.22 -3.87 7.69
N VAL A 88 4.91 -3.69 8.81
CA VAL A 88 6.04 -2.75 8.95
C VAL A 88 7.03 -3.28 9.99
N SER A 89 8.32 -3.19 9.67
CA SER A 89 9.40 -3.53 10.59
C SER A 89 9.78 -2.26 11.37
N MET A 90 10.04 -2.36 12.68
CA MET A 90 10.47 -1.24 13.55
C MET A 90 9.40 -0.23 14.05
N LEU A 91 8.16 -0.66 14.29
CA LEU A 91 7.16 0.22 14.94
C LEU A 91 7.52 0.67 16.36
N PHE A 92 8.35 -0.10 17.09
CA PHE A 92 8.57 0.09 18.52
C PHE A 92 9.54 1.23 18.87
N THR A 93 10.36 1.72 17.95
CA THR A 93 11.40 2.70 18.26
C THR A 93 11.02 4.14 17.92
N VAL A 94 9.98 4.36 17.10
CA VAL A 94 9.78 5.66 16.42
C VAL A 94 8.43 6.32 16.68
N LEU A 95 7.39 5.55 17.01
CA LEU A 95 6.09 6.14 17.31
C LEU A 95 5.95 6.41 18.82
N PRO A 96 5.62 7.65 19.23
CA PRO A 96 5.11 7.89 20.57
C PRO A 96 3.93 6.96 20.82
N TRP A 97 3.83 6.38 22.02
CA TRP A 97 2.77 5.41 22.37
C TRP A 97 1.35 5.91 22.01
N LYS A 98 1.12 7.23 22.10
CA LYS A 98 -0.13 7.89 21.67
C LYS A 98 -0.44 7.70 20.18
N SER A 99 0.57 7.73 19.31
CA SER A 99 0.40 7.48 17.88
C SER A 99 0.08 6.02 17.59
N LEU A 100 0.63 5.08 18.36
CA LEU A 100 0.28 3.66 18.25
C LEU A 100 -1.19 3.41 18.61
N GLU A 101 -1.69 4.00 19.70
CA GLU A 101 -3.11 3.90 20.09
C GLU A 101 -4.03 4.53 19.04
N GLU A 102 -3.63 5.67 18.46
CA GLU A 102 -4.41 6.31 17.40
C GLU A 102 -4.43 5.47 16.11
N LEU A 103 -3.31 4.83 15.77
CA LEU A 103 -3.21 3.86 14.68
C LEU A 103 -4.08 2.63 14.95
N GLN A 104 -4.00 2.04 16.15
CA GLN A 104 -4.85 0.91 16.54
C GLN A 104 -6.33 1.26 16.50
N ARG A 105 -6.70 2.48 16.88
CA ARG A 105 -8.07 2.99 16.80
C ARG A 105 -8.54 3.17 15.36
N LYS A 106 -7.68 3.64 14.45
CA LYS A 106 -8.01 3.87 13.02
C LYS A 106 -8.02 2.59 12.19
N VAL A 107 -7.16 1.63 12.49
CA VAL A 107 -7.06 0.36 11.74
C VAL A 107 -8.06 -0.69 12.24
N GLY A 108 -8.71 -0.44 13.38
CA GLY A 108 -9.64 -1.39 13.98
C GLY A 108 -8.89 -2.51 14.70
N ARG A 109 -9.42 -2.90 15.85
CA ARG A 109 -8.78 -3.74 16.88
C ARG A 109 -8.37 -5.15 16.43
N GLU A 110 -8.74 -5.58 15.22
CA GLU A 110 -8.60 -6.97 14.77
C GLU A 110 -7.37 -7.29 13.91
N ARG A 111 -6.61 -6.30 13.42
CA ARG A 111 -5.61 -6.62 12.37
C ARG A 111 -4.36 -5.78 12.29
N VAL A 112 -4.04 -5.03 13.35
CA VAL A 112 -2.63 -4.66 13.57
C VAL A 112 -1.95 -5.89 14.18
N ARG A 113 -1.69 -6.90 13.34
CA ARG A 113 -0.56 -7.78 13.62
C ARG A 113 0.67 -6.91 13.40
N GLY A 114 1.02 -6.13 14.44
CA GLY A 114 2.42 -6.01 14.73
C GLY A 114 2.93 -7.45 14.76
N ILE A 115 4.04 -7.71 14.09
CA ILE A 115 4.84 -8.88 14.37
C ILE A 115 5.24 -8.75 15.86
N LEU A 116 4.37 -9.20 16.76
CA LEU A 116 4.77 -10.08 17.85
C LEU A 116 5.07 -11.41 17.15
N VAL A 117 6.27 -11.54 16.63
CA VAL A 117 6.93 -12.84 16.59
C VAL A 117 7.94 -12.76 17.72
N VAL A 118 7.47 -13.15 18.91
CA VAL A 118 8.35 -13.70 19.93
C VAL A 118 8.35 -15.20 19.63
N SER A 119 9.34 -15.65 18.87
CA SER A 119 9.88 -17.01 18.87
C SER A 119 11.27 -16.94 18.27
#